data_AF-A0A920AW86-F1
#
_entry.id   AF-A0A920AW86-F1
#
_cell.length_a   1.000
_cell.length_b   1.000
_cell.length_c   1.000
_cell.angle_alpha   90.00
_cell.angle_beta   90.00
_cell.angle_gamma   90.00
#
_symmetry.space_group_name_H-M   'P 1'
#
loop_
_entity.id
_entity.type
_entity.pdbx_description
1 polymer ?
#
loop_
_entity_poly.entity_id
_entity_poly.type
_entity_poly.pdbx_seq_one_letter_code
_entity_poly.pdbx_strand_id
1 'polypeptide(L)'
;MSDFKLDADSPFEKPSKEVLNAKPDPLSYPQNFPKYRFYGNNIKIMIDEAVKWDAGEMKEALVLTIANHMKKCFLNWNKDSVKDQVIFDHLYELSDSKIDIRDSKEELLDSALLLRSKKRFSNKKFPKKNNKNRKRY
;
A
#
# COMPACT_ATOMS: atom_id res chain seq x y z
N MET A 1 -2.27 30.67 36.87
CA MET A 1 -0.84 30.92 36.63
C MET A 1 -0.59 32.43 36.61
N SER A 2 0.57 32.91 37.04
CA SER A 2 0.96 34.32 36.84
C SER A 2 1.22 34.58 35.36
N ASP A 3 0.55 35.56 34.74
CA ASP A 3 0.61 35.87 33.30
C ASP A 3 1.97 36.46 32.85
N PHE A 4 3.07 35.75 33.06
CA PHE A 4 4.46 36.17 32.82
C PHE A 4 4.85 37.44 33.60
N LYS A 5 4.15 37.72 34.70
CA LYS A 5 4.39 38.87 35.60
C LYS A 5 5.43 38.58 36.68
N LEU A 6 5.98 37.36 36.71
CA LEU A 6 7.02 36.96 37.64
C LEU A 6 8.38 37.38 37.08
N ASP A 7 9.07 38.25 37.80
CA ASP A 7 10.44 38.64 37.48
C ASP A 7 11.39 37.70 38.24
N ALA A 8 12.00 36.76 37.53
CA ALA A 8 12.93 35.79 38.08
C ALA A 8 14.20 35.78 37.23
N ASP A 9 15.35 35.87 37.88
CA ASP A 9 16.65 35.79 37.23
C ASP A 9 16.88 34.37 36.71
N SER A 10 16.88 34.23 35.39
CA SER A 10 17.12 32.98 34.67
C SER A 10 18.24 33.20 33.66
N PRO A 11 19.16 32.22 33.50
CA PRO A 11 20.23 32.29 32.51
C PRO A 11 19.75 32.19 31.06
N PHE A 12 18.45 31.90 30.83
CA PHE A 12 17.81 31.86 29.52
C PHE A 12 16.74 32.94 29.38
N GLU A 13 16.57 33.45 28.17
CA GLU A 13 15.60 34.50 27.84
C GLU A 13 14.16 34.09 28.21
N LYS A 14 13.37 35.07 28.67
CA LYS A 14 11.97 34.85 29.03
C LYS A 14 11.22 34.39 27.77
N PRO A 15 10.56 33.22 27.77
CA PRO A 15 9.84 32.75 26.60
C PRO A 15 8.74 33.75 26.25
N SER A 16 8.70 34.19 25.00
CA SER A 16 7.71 35.15 24.54
C SER A 16 6.31 34.52 24.55
N LYS A 17 5.30 35.28 24.99
CA LYS A 17 3.90 34.83 25.04
C LYS A 17 3.40 34.37 23.66
N GLU A 18 3.96 34.95 22.61
CA GLU A 18 3.60 34.68 21.22
C GLU A 18 4.08 33.29 20.78
N VAL A 19 5.29 32.88 21.17
CA VAL A 19 5.85 31.56 20.83
C VAL A 19 5.14 30.44 21.59
N LEU A 20 4.74 30.69 22.84
CA LEU A 20 3.99 29.70 23.64
C LEU A 20 2.53 29.53 23.21
N ASN A 21 1.93 30.59 22.63
CA ASN A 21 0.56 30.53 22.11
C ASN A 21 0.50 30.17 20.61
N ALA A 22 1.65 30.03 19.94
CA ALA A 22 1.72 29.64 18.55
C ALA A 22 1.15 28.22 18.40
N LYS A 23 0.09 28.09 17.59
CA LYS A 23 -0.44 26.79 17.21
C LYS A 23 0.56 26.11 16.27
N PRO A 24 0.74 24.78 16.36
CA PRO A 24 1.58 24.06 15.42
C PRO A 24 1.04 24.23 13.99
N ASP A 25 1.95 24.34 13.03
CA ASP A 25 1.58 24.41 11.62
C ASP A 25 0.82 23.14 11.20
N PRO A 26 -0.26 23.27 10.40
CA PRO A 26 -0.97 22.12 9.90
C PRO A 26 -0.07 21.33 8.93
N LEU A 27 0.10 20.04 9.22
CA LEU A 27 0.81 19.13 8.32
C LEU A 27 0.04 18.97 7.01
N SER A 28 0.72 19.14 5.88
CA SER A 28 0.14 18.81 4.58
C SER A 28 0.04 17.29 4.43
N TYR A 29 -1.14 16.80 4.06
CA TYR A 29 -1.32 15.38 3.78
C TYR A 29 -0.83 15.07 2.36
N PRO A 30 -0.02 14.01 2.14
CA PRO A 30 0.40 13.64 0.80
C PRO A 30 -0.81 13.23 -0.04
N GLN A 31 -1.14 14.04 -1.05
CA GLN A 31 -2.22 13.76 -2.00
C GLN A 31 -1.69 12.92 -3.15
N ASN A 32 -2.07 11.64 -3.19
CA ASN A 32 -1.78 10.76 -4.31
C ASN A 32 -3.07 10.48 -5.08
N PHE A 33 -3.11 10.88 -6.36
CA PHE A 33 -4.20 10.60 -7.28
C PHE A 33 -3.75 9.59 -8.34
N PRO A 34 -3.71 8.28 -8.03
CA PRO A 34 -3.35 7.28 -9.02
C PRO A 34 -4.41 7.25 -10.12
N LYS A 35 -3.96 7.20 -11.39
CA LYS A 35 -4.83 7.09 -12.57
C LYS A 35 -5.75 5.88 -12.48
N TYR A 36 -5.19 4.76 -12.03
CA TYR A 36 -5.92 3.51 -11.79
C TYR A 36 -5.97 3.19 -10.28
N ARG A 37 -7.13 3.41 -9.66
CA ARG A 37 -7.31 3.24 -8.20
C ARG A 37 -7.15 1.79 -7.72
N PHE A 38 -7.44 0.82 -8.59
CA PHE A 38 -7.35 -0.61 -8.27
C PHE A 38 -5.90 -1.12 -8.13
N TYR A 39 -4.91 -0.40 -8.66
CA TYR A 39 -3.49 -0.73 -8.48
C TYR A 39 -2.89 -0.15 -7.19
N GLY A 40 -3.49 0.92 -6.66
CA GLY A 40 -2.96 1.65 -5.51
C GLY A 40 -1.61 2.33 -5.79
N ASN A 41 -0.97 2.84 -4.74
CA ASN A 41 0.29 3.58 -4.87
C ASN A 41 1.51 2.67 -5.09
N ASN A 42 1.46 1.43 -4.62
CA ASN A 42 2.61 0.51 -4.67
C ASN A 42 3.02 0.18 -6.10
N ILE A 43 2.06 -0.06 -7.01
CA ILE A 43 2.36 -0.33 -8.42
C ILE A 43 3.13 0.83 -9.06
N LYS A 44 2.72 2.07 -8.79
CA LYS A 44 3.44 3.25 -9.30
C LYS A 44 4.89 3.26 -8.80
N ILE A 45 5.10 3.07 -7.50
CA ILE A 45 6.45 3.05 -6.90
C ILE A 45 7.31 1.93 -7.50
N MET A 46 6.73 0.74 -7.70
CA MET A 46 7.45 -0.40 -8.31
C MET A 46 7.84 -0.11 -9.76
N ILE A 47 6.96 0.52 -10.54
CA ILE A 47 7.24 0.92 -11.92
C ILE A 47 8.35 1.98 -11.95
N ASP A 48 8.25 3.01 -11.12
CA ASP A 48 9.27 4.07 -11.01
C ASP A 48 10.65 3.49 -10.68
N GLU A 49 10.72 2.48 -9.82
CA GLU A 49 11.97 1.80 -9.47
C GLU A 49 12.48 0.89 -10.61
N ALA A 50 11.59 0.15 -11.27
CA ALA A 50 11.93 -0.68 -12.43
C ALA A 50 12.48 0.17 -13.60
N VAL A 51 11.99 1.39 -13.77
CA VAL A 51 12.51 2.32 -14.79
C VAL A 51 13.95 2.74 -14.49
N LYS A 52 14.33 2.91 -13.22
CA LYS A 52 15.69 3.34 -12.81
C LYS A 52 16.74 2.25 -13.00
N TRP A 53 16.35 0.98 -13.04
CA TRP A 53 17.28 -0.13 -13.22
C TRP A 53 17.80 -0.20 -14.65
N ASP A 54 19.06 -0.63 -14.79
CA ASP A 54 19.71 -0.85 -16.08
C ASP A 54 19.05 -2.01 -16.84
N ALA A 55 19.17 -1.98 -18.17
CA ALA A 55 18.65 -3.04 -19.02
C ALA A 55 19.42 -4.35 -18.77
N GLY A 56 18.69 -5.39 -18.39
CA GLY A 56 19.24 -6.72 -18.14
C GLY A 56 18.16 -7.69 -17.65
N GLU A 57 18.52 -8.96 -17.51
CA GLU A 57 17.61 -10.05 -17.12
C GLU A 57 16.87 -9.76 -15.81
N MET A 58 17.54 -9.10 -14.85
CA MET A 58 16.93 -8.72 -13.57
C MET A 58 15.79 -7.72 -13.74
N LYS A 59 15.91 -6.77 -14.68
CA LYS A 59 14.87 -5.78 -14.97
C LYS A 59 13.67 -6.44 -15.65
N GLU A 60 13.91 -7.32 -16.61
CA GLU A 60 12.84 -8.06 -17.31
C GLU A 60 12.05 -8.92 -16.32
N ALA A 61 12.75 -9.68 -15.47
CA ALA A 61 12.12 -10.47 -14.41
C ALA A 61 11.30 -9.58 -13.44
N LEU A 62 11.83 -8.41 -13.04
CA LEU A 62 11.12 -7.47 -12.19
C LEU A 62 9.85 -6.96 -12.88
N VAL A 63 9.93 -6.57 -14.15
CA VAL A 63 8.78 -6.10 -14.94
C VAL A 63 7.68 -7.17 -15.01
N LEU A 64 8.04 -8.43 -15.27
CA LEU A 64 7.09 -9.55 -15.25
C LEU A 64 6.44 -9.74 -13.88
N THR A 65 7.22 -9.62 -12.79
CA THR A 65 6.65 -9.73 -11.44
C THR A 65 5.67 -8.60 -11.14
N ILE A 66 5.95 -7.39 -11.62
CA ILE A 66 5.06 -6.23 -11.51
C ILE A 66 3.78 -6.48 -12.33
N ALA A 67 3.89 -6.94 -13.57
CA ALA A 67 2.73 -7.26 -14.40
C ALA A 67 1.85 -8.35 -13.77
N ASN A 68 2.46 -9.39 -13.19
CA ASN A 68 1.74 -10.41 -12.41
C ASN A 68 1.05 -9.81 -11.17
N HIS A 69 1.71 -8.87 -10.49
CA HIS A 69 1.09 -8.15 -9.36
C HIS A 69 -0.08 -7.27 -9.82
N MET A 70 0.03 -6.62 -10.97
CA MET A 70 -1.04 -5.84 -11.58
C MET A 70 -2.25 -6.73 -11.91
N LYS A 71 -2.04 -7.87 -12.58
CA LYS A 71 -3.11 -8.84 -12.86
C LYS A 71 -3.82 -9.27 -11.57
N LYS A 72 -3.07 -9.52 -10.49
CA LYS A 72 -3.63 -9.84 -9.18
C LYS A 72 -4.45 -8.69 -8.57
N CYS A 73 -3.92 -7.47 -8.57
CA CYS A 73 -4.64 -6.30 -8.04
C CYS A 73 -5.93 -6.04 -8.82
N PHE A 74 -5.88 -6.20 -10.15
CA PHE A 74 -7.06 -6.10 -11.00
C PHE A 74 -8.12 -7.13 -10.61
N LEU A 75 -7.76 -8.41 -10.52
CA LEU A 75 -8.70 -9.49 -10.15
C LEU A 75 -9.25 -9.36 -8.71
N ASN A 76 -8.48 -8.76 -7.81
CA ASN A 76 -8.93 -8.54 -6.44
C ASN A 76 -9.94 -7.38 -6.33
N TRP A 77 -9.85 -6.38 -7.20
CA TRP A 77 -10.74 -5.22 -7.22
C TRP A 77 -11.94 -5.41 -8.15
N ASN A 78 -11.69 -5.92 -9.35
CA ASN A 78 -12.67 -6.31 -10.36
C ASN A 78 -12.78 -7.84 -10.35
N LYS A 79 -13.93 -8.39 -9.97
CA LYS A 79 -14.15 -9.84 -9.82
C LYS A 79 -14.26 -10.61 -11.16
N ASP A 80 -13.85 -10.00 -12.25
CA ASP A 80 -13.94 -10.53 -13.60
C ASP A 80 -12.56 -10.92 -14.13
N SER A 81 -12.51 -11.83 -15.10
CA SER A 81 -11.26 -12.18 -15.77
C SER A 81 -10.72 -11.00 -16.59
N VAL A 82 -9.40 -10.84 -16.59
CA VAL A 82 -8.71 -9.81 -17.37
C VAL A 82 -7.79 -10.46 -18.39
N LYS A 83 -7.73 -9.89 -19.59
CA LYS A 83 -6.78 -10.31 -20.63
C LYS A 83 -5.41 -9.71 -20.34
N ASP A 84 -4.35 -10.46 -20.62
CA ASP A 84 -2.98 -10.03 -20.34
C ASP A 84 -2.59 -8.78 -21.14
N GLN A 85 -3.09 -8.64 -22.37
CA GLN A 85 -2.90 -7.46 -23.21
C GLN A 85 -3.31 -6.15 -22.49
N VAL A 86 -4.42 -6.16 -21.76
CA VAL A 86 -4.89 -4.97 -21.01
C VAL A 86 -3.93 -4.62 -19.88
N ILE A 87 -3.34 -5.63 -19.24
CA ILE A 87 -2.35 -5.42 -18.17
C ILE A 87 -1.06 -4.82 -18.75
N PHE A 88 -0.62 -5.32 -19.91
CA PHE A 88 0.53 -4.77 -20.62
C PHE A 88 0.28 -3.33 -21.09
N ASP A 89 -0.92 -3.02 -21.58
CA ASP A 89 -1.30 -1.66 -21.94
C ASP A 89 -1.26 -0.69 -20.76
N HIS A 90 -1.82 -1.11 -19.61
CA HIS A 90 -1.77 -0.28 -18.41
C HIS A 90 -0.33 -0.09 -17.90
N LEU A 91 0.54 -1.10 -18.02
CA LEU A 91 1.93 -1.01 -17.61
C LEU A 91 2.71 -0.05 -18.52
N TYR A 92 2.47 -0.11 -19.82
CA TYR A 92 3.04 0.84 -20.79
C TYR A 92 2.59 2.28 -20.50
N GLU A 93 1.30 2.47 -20.22
CA GLU A 93 0.75 3.79 -19.91
C GLU A 93 1.23 4.34 -18.56
N LEU A 94 1.37 3.50 -17.54
CA LEU A 94 1.86 3.90 -16.21
C LEU A 94 3.38 4.11 -16.15
N SER A 95 4.12 3.54 -17.10
CA SER A 95 5.59 3.69 -17.19
C SER A 95 6.02 4.87 -18.06
N ASP A 96 5.09 5.74 -18.47
CA ASP A 96 5.34 6.84 -19.42
C ASP A 96 6.04 6.33 -20.69
N SER A 97 5.58 5.21 -21.25
CA SER A 97 6.10 4.57 -22.48
C SER A 97 7.54 4.04 -22.39
N LYS A 98 8.10 3.89 -21.18
CA LYS A 98 9.49 3.42 -21.00
C LYS A 98 9.64 1.90 -20.93
N ILE A 99 8.57 1.20 -20.58
CA ILE A 99 8.57 -0.27 -20.47
C ILE A 99 7.54 -0.82 -21.45
N ASP A 100 8.03 -1.44 -22.53
CA ASP A 100 7.19 -2.12 -23.50
C ASP A 100 7.42 -3.63 -23.45
N ILE A 101 6.37 -4.35 -23.05
CA ILE A 101 6.33 -5.81 -22.96
C ILE A 101 5.17 -6.38 -23.77
N ARG A 102 4.53 -5.58 -24.63
CA ARG A 102 3.36 -6.03 -25.41
C ARG A 102 3.68 -7.15 -26.40
N ASP A 103 4.91 -7.14 -26.91
CA ASP A 103 5.39 -8.13 -27.89
C ASP A 103 6.16 -9.29 -27.23
N SER A 104 6.27 -9.32 -25.91
CA SER A 104 6.97 -10.42 -25.23
C SER A 104 6.16 -11.72 -25.35
N LYS A 105 6.86 -12.85 -25.51
CA LYS A 105 6.25 -14.19 -25.57
C LYS A 105 5.81 -14.71 -24.20
N GLU A 106 5.97 -13.91 -23.15
CA GLU A 106 5.83 -14.34 -21.78
C GLU A 106 4.41 -14.10 -21.29
N GLU A 107 3.71 -15.20 -21.00
CA GLU A 107 2.35 -15.14 -20.47
C GLU A 107 2.35 -14.85 -18.97
N LEU A 108 1.36 -14.10 -18.51
CA LEU A 108 1.18 -13.85 -17.09
C LEU A 108 0.61 -15.09 -16.40
N LEU A 109 0.87 -15.20 -15.10
CA LEU A 109 0.34 -16.29 -14.28
C LEU A 109 -1.19 -16.38 -14.40
N ASP A 110 -1.69 -17.61 -14.36
CA ASP A 110 -3.13 -17.85 -14.45
C ASP A 110 -3.87 -17.20 -13.26
N SER A 111 -5.05 -16.67 -13.58
CA SER A 111 -5.99 -16.05 -12.66
C SER A 111 -6.30 -16.93 -11.44
N ALA A 112 -6.42 -18.26 -11.62
CA ALA A 112 -6.70 -19.19 -10.53
C ALA A 112 -5.55 -19.31 -9.52
N LEU A 113 -4.29 -19.24 -9.99
CA LEU A 113 -3.12 -19.25 -9.12
C LEU A 113 -3.00 -17.94 -8.33
N LEU A 114 -3.33 -16.81 -8.96
CA LEU A 114 -3.28 -15.49 -8.34
C LEU A 114 -4.38 -15.28 -7.28
N LEU A 115 -5.58 -15.79 -7.56
CA LEU A 115 -6.75 -15.73 -6.67
C LEU A 115 -6.78 -16.82 -5.61
N ARG A 116 -5.82 -17.77 -5.61
CA ARG A 116 -5.75 -18.85 -4.62
C ARG A 116 -5.70 -18.24 -3.22
N SER A 117 -6.88 -18.16 -2.63
CA SER A 117 -7.09 -17.74 -1.26
C SER A 117 -6.14 -18.56 -0.40
N LYS A 118 -5.23 -17.88 0.33
CA LYS A 118 -4.70 -18.48 1.56
C LYS A 118 -5.95 -18.83 2.33
N LYS A 119 -6.33 -20.12 2.36
CA LYS A 119 -7.33 -20.63 3.28
C LYS A 119 -6.97 -19.96 4.59
N ARG A 120 -7.80 -19.02 5.05
CA ARG A 120 -7.64 -18.46 6.38
C ARG A 120 -7.52 -19.72 7.23
N PHE A 121 -6.41 -19.87 7.94
CA PHE A 121 -6.33 -20.90 8.96
C PHE A 121 -7.54 -20.61 9.85
N SER A 122 -8.60 -21.38 9.61
CA SER A 122 -9.85 -21.26 10.33
C SER A 122 -9.45 -21.59 11.73
N ASN A 123 -9.33 -20.58 12.58
CA ASN A 123 -9.07 -20.76 13.98
C ASN A 123 -10.25 -21.60 14.49
N LYS A 124 -10.02 -22.91 14.57
CA LYS A 124 -11.04 -23.91 14.89
C LYS A 124 -11.43 -23.59 16.32
N LYS A 125 -12.48 -22.79 16.50
CA LYS A 125 -13.04 -22.49 17.82
C LYS A 125 -13.43 -23.83 18.43
N PHE A 126 -12.59 -24.32 19.35
CA PHE A 126 -12.92 -25.48 20.17
C PHE A 126 -14.20 -25.15 20.94
N PRO A 127 -15.24 -26.00 20.89
CA PRO A 127 -16.46 -25.76 21.65
C PRO A 127 -16.13 -25.89 23.14
N LYS A 128 -16.21 -24.77 23.88
CA LYS A 128 -16.08 -24.76 25.34
C LYS A 128 -17.31 -25.48 25.93
N LYS A 129 -17.10 -26.68 26.46
CA LYS A 129 -18.14 -27.47 27.15
C LYS A 129 -18.45 -26.78 28.49
N ASN A 130 -19.58 -26.07 28.56
CA ASN A 130 -20.07 -25.47 29.81
C ASN A 130 -20.74 -26.56 30.67
N ASN A 131 -20.00 -27.12 31.62
CA ASN A 131 -20.59 -27.93 32.70
C ASN A 131 -21.28 -27.00 33.71
N LYS A 132 -22.59 -26.77 33.52
CA LYS A 132 -23.44 -26.24 34.59
C LYS A 132 -23.79 -27.38 35.55
N ASN A 133 -23.06 -27.45 36.66
CA ASN A 133 -23.43 -28.25 37.82
C ASN A 133 -24.76 -27.76 38.38
N ARG A 134 -25.84 -28.50 38.09
CA ARG A 134 -27.09 -28.44 38.86
C ARG A 134 -26.85 -29.15 40.19
N LYS A 135 -26.65 -28.40 41.27
CA LYS A 135 -26.79 -28.96 42.62
C LYS A 135 -28.27 -29.33 42.81
N ARG A 136 -28.51 -30.61 43.11
CA ARG A 136 -29.77 -31.13 43.65
C ARG A 136 -29.57 -31.31 45.16
N TYR A 137 -30.64 -30.98 45.89
CA TYR A 137 -30.85 -31.04 47.34
C TYR A 137 -30.13 -29.95 48.15
#